data_AF-A0A4U5MEZ7-F1
#
_entry.id   AF-A0A4U5MEZ7-F1
#
_cell.length_a   1.000
_cell.length_b   1.000
_cell.length_c   1.000
_cell.angle_alpha   90.00
_cell.angle_beta   90.00
_cell.angle_gamma   90.00
#
_symmetry.space_group_name_H-M   'P 1'
#
loop_
_entity.id
_entity.type
_entity.pdbx_description
1 polymer ?
#
loop_
_entity_poly.entity_id
_entity_poly.type
_entity_poly.pdbx_seq_one_letter_code
_entity_poly.pdbx_strand_id
1 'polypeptide(L)'
;MYNADELILGSRLMPVDFRLILSCGEHNYKVELSFQLPTNYPSAARPNVLIRSLNLNETEANRNLKSFIDDLPLGEAVIHEVIAWVQDNVKEYEVPEEVQVDVYKIDESEDTLYRMWIFSHHLYSITKRRDILTLTKRFDLRGMAVPGKPAIIVVEGWKKACGSFWEQVRSWNWQKIFVKHEEAIDTLSSLGKFRELILESANGKSGDLSQLRDVLEEHGLGVYFRKMFDLC
;
A
#
# COMPACT_ATOMS: atom_id res chain seq x y z
N MET A 1 18.87 42.03 29.18
CA MET A 1 18.42 41.05 30.20
C MET A 1 16.97 40.76 29.89
N TYR A 2 16.70 39.60 29.28
CA TYR A 2 15.32 39.18 29.03
C TYR A 2 14.74 38.63 30.34
N ASN A 3 13.49 38.98 30.62
CA ASN A 3 12.78 38.70 31.86
C ASN A 3 12.49 37.19 31.95
N ALA A 4 12.64 36.60 33.13
CA ALA A 4 12.55 35.14 33.34
C ALA A 4 11.12 34.56 33.20
N ASP A 5 10.12 35.41 32.95
CA ASP A 5 8.71 35.05 33.03
C ASP A 5 8.02 34.81 31.66
N GLU A 6 8.76 34.81 30.54
CA GLU A 6 8.17 34.58 29.20
C GLU A 6 8.31 33.14 28.65
N LEU A 7 8.72 32.17 29.47
CA LEU A 7 8.82 30.76 29.08
C LEU A 7 7.86 29.86 29.86
N ILE A 8 6.59 30.25 29.96
CA ILE A 8 5.53 29.27 30.20
C ILE A 8 5.04 28.79 28.83
N LEU A 9 5.86 27.97 28.15
CA LEU A 9 5.34 27.06 27.15
C LEU A 9 4.39 26.11 27.89
N GLY A 10 3.10 26.21 27.63
CA GLY A 10 2.09 25.30 28.15
C GLY A 10 2.54 23.86 27.88
N SER A 11 3.02 23.18 28.93
CA SER A 11 3.75 21.93 28.82
C SER A 11 2.78 20.75 28.70
N ARG A 12 2.11 20.67 27.55
CA ARG A 12 1.60 19.40 27.06
C ARG A 12 2.60 18.87 26.05
N LEU A 13 3.68 18.26 26.56
CA LEU A 13 4.58 17.47 25.72
C LEU A 13 3.70 16.41 25.04
N MET A 14 3.63 16.47 23.71
CA MET A 14 2.92 15.51 22.90
C MET A 14 3.93 14.58 22.25
N PRO A 15 3.61 13.28 22.10
CA PRO A 15 4.44 12.38 21.32
C PRO A 15 4.54 12.89 19.87
N VAL A 16 5.70 12.69 19.26
CA VAL A 16 5.93 13.07 17.87
C VAL A 16 5.91 11.81 17.01
N ASP A 17 4.92 11.71 16.14
CA ASP A 17 4.77 10.61 15.21
C ASP A 17 5.06 11.09 13.79
N PHE A 18 5.89 10.36 13.06
CA PHE A 18 6.18 10.66 11.66
C PHE A 18 6.51 9.39 10.88
N ARG A 19 6.49 9.52 9.55
CA ARG A 19 6.82 8.42 8.65
C ARG A 19 7.91 8.82 7.67
N LEU A 20 8.84 7.92 7.44
CA LEU A 20 9.86 8.02 6.41
C LEU A 20 9.68 6.90 5.41
N ILE A 21 9.82 7.20 4.12
CA ILE A 21 9.86 6.19 3.06
C ILE A 21 11.30 6.15 2.56
N LEU A 22 11.99 5.08 2.86
CA LEU A 22 13.35 4.84 2.41
C LEU A 22 13.31 4.10 1.08
N SER A 23 14.19 4.51 0.17
CA SER A 23 14.49 3.79 -1.07
C SER A 23 15.80 3.04 -0.84
N CYS A 24 15.72 1.72 -0.68
CA CYS A 24 16.87 0.90 -0.34
C CYS A 24 17.30 0.01 -1.52
N GLY A 25 18.61 -0.11 -1.76
CA GLY A 25 19.21 -1.04 -2.72
C GLY A 25 19.15 -0.62 -4.20
N GLU A 26 19.78 -1.42 -5.08
CA GLU A 26 19.81 -1.21 -6.54
C GLU A 26 18.44 -1.43 -7.20
N HIS A 27 17.55 -2.20 -6.57
CA HIS A 27 16.19 -2.48 -7.04
C HIS A 27 15.11 -1.49 -6.54
N ASN A 28 15.52 -0.43 -5.83
CA ASN A 28 14.63 0.65 -5.37
C ASN A 28 13.45 0.18 -4.49
N TYR A 29 13.73 -0.65 -3.48
CA TYR A 29 12.70 -1.10 -2.53
C TYR A 29 12.20 0.06 -1.70
N LYS A 30 10.87 0.22 -1.61
CA LYS A 30 10.24 1.21 -0.72
C LYS A 30 9.98 0.57 0.64
N VAL A 31 10.65 1.10 1.66
CA VAL A 31 10.47 0.69 3.05
C VAL A 31 9.87 1.87 3.82
N GLU A 32 8.69 1.68 4.40
CA GLU A 32 8.08 2.68 5.27
C GLU A 32 8.55 2.44 6.72
N LEU A 33 9.10 3.47 7.34
CA LEU A 33 9.39 3.52 8.77
C LEU A 33 8.38 4.42 9.46
N SER A 34 7.66 3.88 10.44
CA SER A 34 6.78 4.65 11.33
C SER A 34 7.47 4.88 12.65
N PHE A 35 7.86 6.13 12.92
CA PHE A 35 8.44 6.55 14.18
C PHE A 35 7.35 7.07 15.10
N GLN A 36 7.40 6.64 16.36
CA GLN A 36 6.66 7.21 17.46
C GLN A 36 7.67 7.61 18.53
N LEU A 37 7.85 8.91 18.73
CA LEU A 37 8.75 9.45 19.74
C LEU A 37 7.95 9.76 21.00
N PRO A 38 8.17 9.03 22.11
CA PRO A 38 7.58 9.36 23.40
C PRO A 38 7.94 10.78 23.86
N THR A 39 7.11 11.35 24.73
CA THR A 39 7.31 12.71 25.26
C THR A 39 8.61 12.90 26.05
N ASN A 40 9.20 11.81 26.51
CA ASN A 40 10.45 11.75 27.25
C ASN A 40 11.63 11.22 26.42
N TYR A 41 11.47 11.08 25.09
CA TYR A 41 12.58 10.84 24.18
C TYR A 41 13.38 12.15 23.97
N PRO A 42 14.73 12.09 23.91
CA PRO A 42 15.59 10.91 24.06
C PRO A 42 15.97 10.58 25.51
N SER A 43 15.60 11.43 26.46
CA SER A 43 16.14 11.42 27.83
C SER A 43 15.86 10.15 28.63
N ALA A 44 14.61 9.67 28.63
CA ALA A 44 14.17 8.54 29.47
C ALA A 44 13.38 7.47 28.70
N ALA A 45 13.28 7.60 27.38
CA ALA A 45 12.70 6.59 26.51
C ALA A 45 13.38 6.58 25.15
N ARG A 46 13.23 5.45 24.47
CA ARG A 46 13.68 5.19 23.09
C ARG A 46 12.52 5.38 22.11
N PRO A 47 12.80 5.59 20.81
CA PRO A 47 11.74 5.67 19.83
C PRO A 47 11.10 4.29 19.66
N ASN A 48 9.79 4.25 19.46
CA ASN A 48 9.13 3.05 18.94
C ASN A 48 9.08 3.16 17.42
N VAL A 49 9.63 2.17 16.73
CA VAL A 49 9.79 2.20 15.28
C VAL A 49 9.26 0.92 14.68
N LEU A 50 8.45 1.06 13.62
CA LEU A 50 7.92 -0.06 12.87
C LEU A 50 8.32 0.03 11.39
N ILE A 51 8.91 -1.03 10.89
CA ILE A 51 9.18 -1.30 9.48
C ILE A 51 7.92 -1.86 8.83
N ARG A 52 7.53 -1.29 7.70
CA ARG A 52 6.52 -1.83 6.79
C ARG A 52 7.07 -1.91 5.37
N SER A 53 6.93 -3.09 4.76
CA SER A 53 7.30 -3.32 3.37
C SER A 53 6.63 -4.58 2.83
N LEU A 54 6.25 -4.53 1.56
CA LEU A 54 5.66 -5.66 0.84
C LEU A 54 6.67 -6.75 0.44
N ASN A 55 7.96 -6.43 0.51
CA ASN A 55 9.03 -7.29 0.02
C ASN A 55 9.88 -7.85 1.18
N LEU A 56 9.52 -7.56 2.43
CA LEU A 56 10.30 -7.95 3.60
C LEU A 56 9.48 -8.80 4.56
N ASN A 57 10.16 -9.66 5.29
CA ASN A 57 9.59 -10.31 6.47
C ASN A 57 9.45 -9.28 7.59
N GLU A 58 8.34 -8.52 7.57
CA GLU A 58 8.07 -7.45 8.54
C GLU A 58 8.17 -7.96 9.99
N THR A 59 7.78 -9.21 10.26
CA THR A 59 7.79 -9.76 11.63
C THR A 59 9.22 -9.90 12.15
N GLU A 60 10.09 -10.51 11.36
CA GLU A 60 11.50 -10.72 11.74
C GLU A 60 12.29 -9.42 11.74
N ALA A 61 12.10 -8.57 10.74
CA ALA A 61 12.73 -7.27 10.65
C ALA A 61 12.38 -6.38 11.85
N ASN A 62 11.10 -6.31 12.24
CA ASN A 62 10.67 -5.53 13.40
C ASN A 62 11.15 -6.11 14.72
N ARG A 63 11.25 -7.44 14.85
CA ARG A 63 11.82 -8.08 16.04
C ARG A 63 13.27 -7.68 16.24
N ASN A 64 14.07 -7.76 15.18
CA ASN A 64 15.50 -7.45 15.24
C ASN A 64 15.74 -5.95 15.37
N LEU A 65 14.95 -5.10 14.69
CA LEU A 65 15.00 -3.66 14.87
C LEU A 65 14.71 -3.26 16.32
N LYS A 66 13.70 -3.89 16.95
CA LYS A 66 13.38 -3.61 18.34
C LYS A 66 14.55 -3.96 19.26
N SER A 67 15.17 -5.12 19.05
CA SER A 67 16.38 -5.51 19.82
C SER A 67 17.49 -4.50 19.65
N PHE A 68 17.76 -4.06 18.41
CA PHE A 68 18.77 -3.03 18.13
C PHE A 68 18.47 -1.72 18.86
N ILE A 69 17.21 -1.25 18.81
CA ILE A 69 16.81 -0.03 19.52
C ILE A 69 17.01 -0.19 21.02
N ASP A 70 16.60 -1.31 21.61
CA ASP A 70 16.70 -1.57 23.05
C ASP A 70 18.16 -1.51 23.56
N ASP A 71 19.14 -1.77 22.68
CA ASP A 71 20.58 -1.71 22.97
C ASP A 71 21.19 -0.29 22.84
N LEU A 72 20.48 0.67 22.24
CA LEU A 72 20.97 2.04 22.06
C LEU A 72 21.00 2.82 23.38
N PRO A 73 21.94 3.75 23.58
CA PRO A 73 22.00 4.56 24.80
C PRO A 73 20.78 5.46 24.97
N LEU A 74 20.37 5.68 26.23
CA LEU A 74 19.41 6.72 26.58
C LEU A 74 20.11 8.08 26.68
N GLY A 75 19.36 9.16 26.45
CA GLY A 75 19.86 10.53 26.52
C GLY A 75 20.33 11.11 25.19
N GLU A 76 20.43 10.30 24.14
CA GLU A 76 20.89 10.71 22.81
C GLU A 76 19.81 10.50 21.76
N ALA A 77 19.76 11.39 20.76
CA ALA A 77 18.82 11.26 19.67
C ALA A 77 19.33 10.22 18.66
N VAL A 78 18.67 9.07 18.60
CA VAL A 78 19.12 7.88 17.86
C VAL A 78 18.39 7.62 16.52
N ILE A 79 17.74 8.64 15.95
CA ILE A 79 16.93 8.48 14.73
C ILE A 79 17.80 8.06 13.54
N HIS A 80 18.99 8.63 13.42
CA HIS A 80 19.89 8.37 12.32
C HIS A 80 20.44 6.94 12.37
N GLU A 81 20.78 6.46 13.56
CA GLU A 81 21.27 5.10 13.86
C GLU A 81 20.21 4.06 13.47
N VAL A 82 18.94 4.34 13.77
CA VAL A 82 17.82 3.49 13.34
C VAL A 82 17.70 3.46 11.82
N ILE A 83 17.78 4.60 11.15
CA ILE A 83 17.72 4.67 9.68
C ILE A 83 18.88 3.88 9.06
N ALA A 84 20.10 4.10 9.54
CA ALA A 84 21.30 3.41 9.07
C ALA A 84 21.19 1.89 9.25
N TRP A 85 20.76 1.44 10.44
CA TRP A 85 20.55 0.02 10.70
C TRP A 85 19.56 -0.59 9.71
N VAL A 86 18.43 0.08 9.44
CA VAL A 86 17.46 -0.42 8.46
C VAL A 86 18.11 -0.51 7.08
N GLN A 87 18.82 0.52 6.63
CA GLN A 87 19.46 0.53 5.31
C GLN A 87 20.49 -0.61 5.15
N ASP A 88 21.24 -0.92 6.20
CA ASP A 88 22.27 -1.95 6.20
C ASP A 88 21.69 -3.37 6.26
N ASN A 89 20.58 -3.57 6.98
CA ASN A 89 20.05 -4.91 7.29
C ASN A 89 18.84 -5.29 6.43
N VAL A 90 18.22 -4.36 5.69
CA VAL A 90 16.97 -4.59 4.93
C VAL A 90 17.05 -5.80 3.99
N LYS A 91 18.21 -6.04 3.37
CA LYS A 91 18.41 -7.13 2.40
C LYS A 91 18.31 -8.51 3.04
N GLU A 92 18.66 -8.64 4.32
CA GLU A 92 18.62 -9.93 5.02
C GLU A 92 17.19 -10.40 5.28
N TYR A 93 16.24 -9.46 5.30
CA TYR A 93 14.82 -9.75 5.50
C TYR A 93 14.05 -9.81 4.20
N GLU A 94 14.73 -9.72 3.05
CA GLU A 94 14.08 -9.81 1.75
C GLU A 94 13.41 -11.16 1.58
N VAL A 95 12.13 -11.12 1.24
CA VAL A 95 11.36 -12.30 0.93
C VAL A 95 11.39 -12.47 -0.58
N PRO A 96 11.86 -13.63 -1.09
CA PRO A 96 11.77 -13.92 -2.52
C PRO A 96 10.33 -13.72 -3.01
N GLU A 97 10.14 -13.13 -4.20
CA GLU A 97 8.80 -12.89 -4.79
C GLU A 97 7.88 -14.13 -4.77
N GLU A 98 8.45 -15.33 -4.67
CA GLU A 98 7.76 -16.61 -4.71
C GLU A 98 7.21 -17.12 -3.36
N VAL A 99 7.60 -16.57 -2.19
CA VAL A 99 7.42 -17.30 -0.90
C VAL A 99 6.37 -16.72 0.06
N GLN A 100 5.62 -15.66 -0.28
CA GLN A 100 4.67 -15.07 0.70
C GLN A 100 3.22 -14.92 0.28
N VAL A 101 2.76 -15.80 -0.61
CA VAL A 101 1.32 -16.01 -0.71
C VAL A 101 1.08 -17.48 -1.01
N ASP A 102 0.37 -18.18 -0.13
CA ASP A 102 -0.26 -19.45 -0.47
C ASP A 102 -1.15 -19.16 -1.68
N VAL A 103 -0.62 -19.41 -2.88
CA VAL A 103 -1.34 -19.19 -4.12
C VAL A 103 -2.56 -20.07 -4.05
N TYR A 104 -3.72 -19.43 -4.06
CA TYR A 104 -4.98 -20.13 -3.91
C TYR A 104 -5.19 -20.98 -5.18
N LYS A 105 -4.87 -22.28 -5.08
CA LYS A 105 -5.04 -23.23 -6.19
C LYS A 105 -6.52 -23.47 -6.40
N ILE A 106 -7.07 -22.83 -7.42
CA ILE A 106 -8.43 -23.10 -7.89
C ILE A 106 -8.37 -24.28 -8.84
N ASP A 107 -9.36 -25.15 -8.75
CA ASP A 107 -9.58 -26.14 -9.79
C ASP A 107 -10.11 -25.45 -11.05
N GLU A 108 -9.20 -25.25 -12.01
CA GLU A 108 -9.38 -24.50 -13.26
C GLU A 108 -10.15 -25.30 -14.32
N SER A 109 -10.35 -26.62 -14.12
CA SER A 109 -10.86 -27.50 -15.19
C SER A 109 -12.27 -27.17 -15.70
N GLU A 110 -13.02 -26.32 -14.98
CA GLU A 110 -14.34 -25.82 -15.35
C GLU A 110 -14.53 -24.33 -15.08
N ASP A 111 -13.45 -23.58 -14.84
CA ASP A 111 -13.54 -22.14 -14.58
C ASP A 111 -13.42 -21.32 -15.87
N THR A 112 -14.10 -20.17 -15.91
CA THR A 112 -14.06 -19.25 -17.05
C THR A 112 -13.22 -18.03 -16.68
N LEU A 113 -12.44 -17.53 -17.63
CA LEU A 113 -11.78 -16.24 -17.44
C LEU A 113 -12.83 -15.13 -17.31
N TYR A 114 -12.52 -14.19 -16.42
CA TYR A 114 -13.47 -13.20 -15.94
C TYR A 114 -12.79 -11.87 -15.68
N ARG A 115 -13.47 -10.77 -15.99
CA ARG A 115 -13.06 -9.41 -15.62
C ARG A 115 -14.10 -8.79 -14.71
N MET A 116 -13.64 -8.17 -13.63
CA MET A 116 -14.49 -7.45 -12.69
C MET A 116 -14.00 -6.02 -12.50
N TRP A 117 -14.93 -5.07 -12.64
CA TRP A 117 -14.72 -3.65 -12.41
C TRP A 117 -15.43 -3.22 -11.13
N ILE A 118 -14.65 -2.84 -10.14
CA ILE A 118 -15.10 -2.47 -8.81
C ILE A 118 -14.96 -0.97 -8.64
N PHE A 119 -16.04 -0.32 -8.22
CA PHE A 119 -16.05 1.08 -7.84
C PHE A 119 -16.09 1.22 -6.33
N SER A 120 -15.29 2.15 -5.81
CA SER A 120 -15.37 2.58 -4.42
C SER A 120 -15.42 4.10 -4.31
N HIS A 121 -16.03 4.61 -3.25
CA HIS A 121 -16.10 6.06 -3.02
C HIS A 121 -14.69 6.68 -2.93
N HIS A 122 -13.74 5.98 -2.31
CA HIS A 122 -12.33 6.33 -2.31
C HIS A 122 -11.44 5.15 -1.89
N LEU A 123 -10.17 5.18 -2.30
CA LEU A 123 -9.13 4.24 -1.88
C LEU A 123 -7.89 5.00 -1.35
N TYR A 124 -8.05 5.74 -0.25
CA TYR A 124 -6.93 6.47 0.36
C TYR A 124 -6.16 5.69 1.43
N SER A 125 -6.78 4.65 1.99
CA SER A 125 -6.14 3.83 3.02
C SER A 125 -4.94 3.07 2.43
N ILE A 126 -3.75 3.40 2.93
CA ILE A 126 -2.49 2.72 2.57
C ILE A 126 -2.60 1.22 2.88
N THR A 127 -3.22 0.86 4.01
CA THR A 127 -3.47 -0.52 4.41
C THR A 127 -4.30 -1.25 3.35
N LYS A 128 -5.46 -0.70 2.95
CA LYS A 128 -6.29 -1.34 1.91
C LYS A 128 -5.58 -1.47 0.58
N ARG A 129 -4.84 -0.43 0.16
CA ARG A 129 -4.06 -0.44 -1.10
C ARG A 129 -3.05 -1.58 -1.10
N ARG A 130 -2.30 -1.72 0.01
CA ARG A 130 -1.35 -2.80 0.24
C ARG A 130 -2.04 -4.16 0.23
N ASP A 131 -3.12 -4.30 0.98
CA ASP A 131 -3.82 -5.58 1.14
C ASP A 131 -4.49 -6.02 -0.18
N ILE A 132 -4.96 -5.09 -1.02
CA ILE A 132 -5.44 -5.39 -2.38
C ILE A 132 -4.31 -6.01 -3.21
N LEU A 133 -3.11 -5.41 -3.19
CA LEU A 133 -1.96 -5.91 -3.94
C LEU A 133 -1.52 -7.29 -3.42
N THR A 134 -1.57 -7.53 -2.11
CA THR A 134 -1.30 -8.85 -1.54
C THR A 134 -2.36 -9.88 -1.96
N LEU A 135 -3.64 -9.50 -1.93
CA LEU A 135 -4.73 -10.39 -2.34
C LEU A 135 -4.70 -10.73 -3.82
N THR A 136 -4.37 -9.78 -4.70
CA THR A 136 -4.27 -10.05 -6.14
C THR A 136 -3.14 -11.02 -6.43
N LYS A 137 -1.99 -10.90 -5.75
CA LYS A 137 -0.92 -11.91 -5.80
C LYS A 137 -1.39 -13.27 -5.27
N ARG A 138 -2.14 -13.30 -4.16
CA ARG A 138 -2.68 -14.54 -3.57
C ARG A 138 -3.56 -15.33 -4.54
N PHE A 139 -4.39 -14.62 -5.28
CA PHE A 139 -5.38 -15.20 -6.19
C PHE A 139 -4.89 -15.27 -7.63
N ASP A 140 -3.61 -14.99 -7.88
CA ASP A 140 -3.00 -14.87 -9.23
C ASP A 140 -3.84 -14.00 -10.19
N LEU A 141 -4.31 -12.87 -9.68
CA LEU A 141 -5.12 -11.92 -10.44
C LEU A 141 -4.24 -10.86 -11.10
N ARG A 142 -4.67 -10.46 -12.29
CA ARG A 142 -4.12 -9.37 -13.09
C ARG A 142 -4.98 -8.13 -12.98
N GLY A 143 -4.48 -7.00 -13.46
CA GLY A 143 -5.26 -5.77 -13.59
C GLY A 143 -4.63 -4.56 -12.91
N MET A 144 -5.45 -3.67 -12.37
CA MET A 144 -4.95 -2.47 -11.72
C MET A 144 -5.91 -1.88 -10.68
N ALA A 145 -5.35 -1.18 -9.70
CA ALA A 145 -6.08 -0.25 -8.85
C ALA A 145 -5.72 1.18 -9.22
N VAL A 146 -6.72 2.04 -9.33
CA VAL A 146 -6.62 3.48 -9.55
C VAL A 146 -7.15 4.17 -8.29
N PRO A 147 -6.28 4.50 -7.32
CA PRO A 147 -6.68 5.16 -6.10
C PRO A 147 -7.09 6.60 -6.39
N GLY A 148 -8.10 7.08 -5.67
CA GLY A 148 -8.65 8.41 -5.90
C GLY A 148 -10.06 8.54 -5.34
N LYS A 149 -10.80 9.52 -5.86
CA LYS A 149 -12.22 9.74 -5.58
C LYS A 149 -12.93 10.11 -6.89
N PRO A 150 -13.68 9.19 -7.53
CA PRO A 150 -13.87 7.79 -7.12
C PRO A 150 -12.59 6.96 -7.32
N ALA A 151 -12.50 5.82 -6.64
CA ALA A 151 -11.45 4.84 -6.87
C ALA A 151 -11.98 3.64 -7.67
N ILE A 152 -11.17 3.17 -8.62
CA ILE A 152 -11.50 2.08 -9.53
C ILE A 152 -10.52 0.93 -9.31
N ILE A 153 -11.02 -0.30 -9.22
CA ILE A 153 -10.20 -1.51 -9.18
C ILE A 153 -10.70 -2.41 -10.31
N VAL A 154 -9.79 -2.85 -11.18
CA VAL A 154 -10.08 -3.86 -12.20
C VAL A 154 -9.24 -5.09 -11.91
N VAL A 155 -9.88 -6.25 -11.86
CA VAL A 155 -9.21 -7.54 -11.73
C VAL A 155 -9.61 -8.47 -12.86
N GLU A 156 -8.64 -9.24 -13.34
CA GLU A 156 -8.79 -10.25 -14.37
C GLU A 156 -8.17 -11.57 -13.91
N GLY A 157 -8.86 -12.67 -14.17
CA GLY A 157 -8.40 -14.01 -13.80
C GLY A 157 -9.56 -14.99 -13.87
N TRP A 158 -9.41 -16.13 -13.20
CA TRP A 158 -10.47 -17.12 -13.09
C TRP A 158 -11.67 -16.57 -12.30
N LYS A 159 -12.89 -16.89 -12.71
CA LYS A 159 -14.11 -16.34 -12.10
C LYS A 159 -14.20 -16.65 -10.62
N LYS A 160 -13.82 -17.85 -10.18
CA LYS A 160 -13.78 -18.19 -8.75
C LYS A 160 -12.75 -17.33 -8.01
N ALA A 161 -11.58 -17.09 -8.60
CA ALA A 161 -10.51 -16.25 -8.03
C ALA A 161 -10.99 -14.81 -7.84
N CYS A 162 -11.58 -14.22 -8.89
CA CYS A 162 -12.18 -12.90 -8.86
C CYS A 162 -13.30 -12.80 -7.80
N GLY A 163 -14.11 -13.85 -7.68
CA GLY A 163 -15.15 -13.97 -6.65
C GLY A 163 -14.59 -13.97 -5.23
N SER A 164 -13.62 -14.84 -4.93
CA SER A 164 -12.98 -14.91 -3.60
C SER A 164 -12.21 -13.65 -3.24
N PHE A 165 -11.56 -13.01 -4.22
CA PHE A 165 -10.98 -11.69 -4.06
C PHE A 165 -12.06 -10.66 -3.67
N TRP A 166 -13.16 -10.61 -4.42
CA TRP A 166 -14.25 -9.67 -4.17
C TRP A 166 -14.89 -9.87 -2.80
N GLU A 167 -15.10 -11.11 -2.37
CA GLU A 167 -15.66 -11.43 -1.06
C GLU A 167 -14.83 -10.88 0.10
N GLN A 168 -13.50 -10.94 -0.01
CA GLN A 168 -12.60 -10.35 0.99
C GLN A 168 -12.56 -8.83 0.90
N VAL A 169 -12.41 -8.28 -0.30
CA VAL A 169 -12.30 -6.82 -0.46
C VAL A 169 -13.59 -6.13 -0.01
N ARG A 170 -14.78 -6.67 -0.36
CA ARG A 170 -16.06 -6.06 0.01
C ARG A 170 -16.33 -6.10 1.53
N SER A 171 -15.72 -7.02 2.28
CA SER A 171 -15.97 -7.18 3.71
C SER A 171 -15.23 -6.15 4.57
N TRP A 172 -14.30 -5.39 4.01
CA TRP A 172 -13.61 -4.33 4.72
C TRP A 172 -14.51 -3.11 4.96
N ASN A 173 -14.09 -2.19 5.82
CA ASN A 173 -14.87 -0.99 6.14
C ASN A 173 -14.83 0.04 5.01
N TRP A 174 -15.82 0.06 4.11
CA TRP A 174 -15.96 1.03 3.02
C TRP A 174 -17.15 1.98 3.25
N GLN A 175 -17.02 3.23 2.82
CA GLN A 175 -18.19 4.12 2.73
C GLN A 175 -19.18 3.64 1.66
N LYS A 176 -18.65 3.25 0.49
CA LYS A 176 -19.40 2.59 -0.59
C LYS A 176 -18.41 1.82 -1.46
N ILE A 177 -18.71 0.56 -1.74
CA ILE A 177 -17.98 -0.27 -2.71
C ILE A 177 -18.98 -1.21 -3.40
N PHE A 178 -18.84 -1.40 -4.70
CA PHE A 178 -19.71 -2.30 -5.47
C PHE A 178 -19.06 -2.68 -6.80
N VAL A 179 -19.47 -3.83 -7.35
CA VAL A 179 -19.15 -4.21 -8.73
C VAL A 179 -20.00 -3.36 -9.67
N LYS A 180 -19.36 -2.56 -10.51
CA LYS A 180 -20.04 -1.72 -11.51
C LYS A 180 -20.25 -2.47 -12.80
N HIS A 181 -19.28 -3.29 -13.19
CA HIS A 181 -19.35 -4.10 -14.39
C HIS A 181 -18.56 -5.37 -14.21
N GLU A 182 -19.02 -6.45 -14.83
CA GLU A 182 -18.36 -7.73 -14.83
C GLU A 182 -18.74 -8.49 -16.10
N GLU A 183 -17.80 -9.28 -16.62
CA GLU A 183 -17.96 -9.98 -17.91
C GLU A 183 -17.06 -11.21 -17.98
N ALA A 184 -17.52 -12.23 -18.71
CA ALA A 184 -16.64 -13.31 -19.15
C ALA A 184 -15.74 -12.80 -20.28
N ILE A 185 -14.48 -13.21 -20.27
CA ILE A 185 -13.49 -12.85 -21.29
C ILE A 185 -12.89 -14.12 -21.87
N ASP A 186 -12.53 -14.10 -23.15
CA ASP A 186 -11.88 -15.25 -23.80
C ASP A 186 -10.38 -15.30 -23.49
N THR A 187 -9.76 -14.13 -23.25
CA THR A 187 -8.32 -13.98 -22.98
C THR A 187 -8.07 -12.85 -21.98
N LEU A 188 -6.97 -12.97 -21.21
CA LEU A 188 -6.50 -11.91 -20.32
C LEU A 188 -6.01 -10.70 -21.13
N SER A 189 -6.24 -9.50 -20.63
CA SER A 189 -5.79 -8.27 -21.31
C SER A 189 -4.28 -8.08 -21.20
N SER A 190 -3.78 -7.07 -21.92
CA SER A 190 -2.39 -6.61 -21.82
C SER A 190 -2.06 -5.91 -20.49
N LEU A 191 -3.00 -5.79 -19.53
CA LEU A 191 -2.75 -5.11 -18.25
C LEU A 191 -1.60 -5.73 -17.46
N GLY A 192 -1.30 -7.02 -17.68
CA GLY A 192 -0.17 -7.69 -17.04
C GLY A 192 -0.39 -7.94 -15.55
N LYS A 193 0.69 -8.11 -14.79
CA LYS A 193 0.64 -8.29 -13.33
C LYS A 193 -0.10 -7.11 -12.68
N PHE A 194 -0.86 -7.40 -11.62
CA PHE A 194 -1.63 -6.38 -10.93
C PHE A 194 -0.74 -5.25 -10.41
N ARG A 195 -1.07 -4.01 -10.74
CA ARG A 195 -0.32 -2.82 -10.30
C ARG A 195 -1.23 -1.70 -9.82
N GLU A 196 -0.65 -0.79 -9.06
CA GLU A 196 -1.32 0.45 -8.70
C GLU A 196 -0.96 1.56 -9.69
N LEU A 197 -1.97 2.24 -10.21
CA LEU A 197 -1.83 3.38 -11.12
C LEU A 197 -2.17 4.66 -10.36
N ILE A 198 -1.13 5.41 -10.00
CA ILE A 198 -1.26 6.72 -9.36
C ILE A 198 -1.42 7.77 -10.45
N LEU A 199 -2.60 8.37 -10.52
CA LEU A 199 -2.89 9.46 -11.45
C LEU A 199 -2.52 10.78 -10.77
N GLU A 200 -1.47 11.43 -11.26
CA GLU A 200 -1.05 12.72 -10.75
C GLU A 200 -1.81 13.85 -11.45
N SER A 201 -2.20 14.85 -10.67
CA SER A 201 -2.80 16.06 -11.20
C SER A 201 -1.75 17.15 -11.28
N ALA A 202 -1.73 17.93 -12.36
CA ALA A 202 -0.93 19.16 -12.44
C ALA A 202 -1.22 20.12 -11.26
N ASN A 203 -2.41 20.00 -10.63
CA ASN A 203 -2.90 20.89 -9.57
C ASN A 203 -2.98 20.21 -8.18
N GLY A 204 -2.53 18.96 -8.03
CA GLY A 204 -2.48 18.22 -6.75
C GLY A 204 -3.82 17.89 -6.07
N LYS A 205 -4.98 18.21 -6.67
CA LYS A 205 -6.30 18.10 -6.01
C LYS A 205 -7.14 16.89 -6.41
N SER A 206 -6.93 16.31 -7.59
CA SER A 206 -7.65 15.11 -8.06
C SER A 206 -6.93 14.48 -9.25
N GLY A 207 -6.72 13.17 -9.22
CA GLY A 207 -6.07 12.44 -10.31
C GLY A 207 -6.72 12.71 -11.66
N ASP A 208 -5.90 12.88 -12.69
CA ASP A 208 -6.35 13.26 -14.02
C ASP A 208 -7.04 12.07 -14.71
N LEU A 209 -8.37 12.15 -14.84
CA LEU A 209 -9.17 11.10 -15.48
C LEU A 209 -8.82 10.93 -16.97
N SER A 210 -8.18 11.92 -17.61
CA SER A 210 -7.68 11.75 -18.97
C SER A 210 -6.56 10.71 -19.05
N GLN A 211 -5.65 10.70 -18.07
CA GLN A 211 -4.60 9.67 -17.98
C GLN A 211 -5.21 8.27 -17.81
N LEU A 212 -6.31 8.15 -17.05
CA LEU A 212 -7.01 6.87 -16.94
C LEU A 212 -7.57 6.42 -18.29
N ARG A 213 -8.20 7.33 -19.04
CA ARG A 213 -8.73 7.03 -20.37
C ARG A 213 -7.61 6.57 -21.30
N ASP A 214 -6.50 7.28 -21.33
CA ASP A 214 -5.39 7.01 -22.24
C ASP A 214 -4.76 5.63 -21.93
N VAL A 215 -4.58 5.29 -20.65
CA VAL A 215 -4.14 3.94 -20.23
C VAL A 215 -5.13 2.85 -20.65
N LEU A 216 -6.43 3.10 -20.50
CA LEU A 216 -7.46 2.15 -20.93
C LEU A 216 -7.46 1.97 -22.45
N GLU A 217 -7.28 3.04 -23.22
CA GLU A 217 -7.20 2.98 -24.69
C GLU A 217 -5.98 2.17 -25.16
N GLU A 218 -4.81 2.39 -24.55
CA GLU A 218 -3.59 1.63 -24.82
C GLU A 218 -3.76 0.11 -24.63
N HIS A 219 -4.60 -0.28 -23.67
CA HIS A 219 -4.86 -1.69 -23.35
C HIS A 219 -6.11 -2.25 -24.04
N GLY A 220 -6.73 -1.50 -24.97
CA GLY A 220 -7.96 -1.91 -25.67
C GLY A 220 -9.23 -1.91 -24.78
N LEU A 221 -9.16 -1.29 -23.61
CA LEU A 221 -10.22 -1.19 -22.60
C LEU A 221 -10.92 0.18 -22.58
N GLY A 222 -10.67 1.05 -23.57
CA GLY A 222 -11.27 2.40 -23.63
C GLY A 222 -12.81 2.40 -23.59
N VAL A 223 -13.45 1.33 -24.09
CA VAL A 223 -14.91 1.17 -24.01
C VAL A 223 -15.44 1.17 -22.57
N TYR A 224 -14.65 0.70 -21.61
CA TYR A 224 -15.04 0.66 -20.20
C TYR A 224 -14.95 2.03 -19.55
N PHE A 225 -14.13 2.96 -20.04
CA PHE A 225 -14.10 4.32 -19.51
C PHE A 225 -15.51 4.95 -19.52
N ARG A 226 -16.22 4.85 -20.65
CA ARG A 226 -17.61 5.33 -20.75
C ARG A 226 -18.57 4.59 -19.83
N LYS A 227 -18.50 3.26 -19.79
CA LYS A 227 -19.34 2.42 -18.90
C LYS A 227 -19.14 2.74 -17.41
N MET A 228 -17.91 3.08 -17.04
CA MET A 228 -17.53 3.32 -15.65
C MET A 228 -18.06 4.67 -15.16
N PHE A 229 -18.04 5.69 -16.01
CA PHE A 229 -18.46 7.06 -15.67
C PHE A 229 -19.87 7.42 -16.17
N ASP A 230 -20.66 6.44 -16.62
CA ASP A 230 -22.02 6.63 -17.16
C ASP A 230 -22.08 7.72 -18.26
N LEU A 231 -21.02 7.82 -19.07
CA LEU A 231 -20.92 8.78 -20.17
C LEU A 231 -21.59 8.16 -21.40
N CYS A 232 -22.79 8.66 -21.73
CA CYS A 232 -23.53 8.32 -22.95
C CYS A 232 -22.80 8.78 -24.22
#